data_AF-A0A7K1KY09-F1
#
_entry.id   AF-A0A7K1KY09-F1
#
_cell.length_a   1.000
_cell.length_b   1.000
_cell.length_c   1.000
_cell.angle_alpha   90.00
_cell.angle_beta   90.00
_cell.angle_gamma   90.00
#
_symmetry.space_group_name_H-M   'P 1'
#
loop_
_entity.id
_entity.type
_entity.pdbx_description
1 polymer ?
#
loop_
_entity_poly.entity_id
_entity_poly.type
_entity_poly.pdbx_seq_one_letter_code
_entity_poly.pdbx_strand_id
1 'polypeptide(L)'
;MIGQEAEEYPVKKYGLVAQASGIDADAWMTPRFAAMLVGVNPTRLNRWAAVGLLSYQQRRPGAHRRYLREELLVVSGLGVDGDPPTIYALRRHVRRSGRRGGGGEVGR
;
A
#
# COMPACT_ATOMS: atom_id res chain seq x y z
N MET A 1 -23.27 14.86 -21.45
CA MET A 1 -21.84 14.97 -21.13
C MET A 1 -21.72 15.01 -19.62
N ILE A 2 -21.32 13.89 -19.01
CA ILE A 2 -21.17 13.81 -17.54
C ILE A 2 -19.85 14.51 -17.21
N GLY A 3 -19.93 15.64 -16.51
CA GLY A 3 -18.75 16.35 -16.04
C GLY A 3 -17.92 15.40 -15.19
N GLN A 4 -16.72 15.08 -15.66
CA GLN A 4 -15.73 14.46 -14.80
C GLN A 4 -15.40 15.50 -13.73
N GLU A 5 -15.81 15.27 -12.49
CA GLU A 5 -15.22 15.94 -11.35
C GLU A 5 -13.70 15.86 -11.55
N ALA A 6 -13.07 17.01 -11.70
CA ALA A 6 -11.63 17.08 -11.86
C ALA A 6 -11.04 16.51 -10.56
N GLU A 7 -10.64 15.24 -10.57
CA GLU A 7 -9.98 14.60 -9.44
C GLU A 7 -8.84 15.53 -9.02
N GLU A 8 -8.95 16.17 -7.84
CA GLU A 8 -8.00 17.20 -7.45
C GLU A 8 -6.65 16.54 -7.20
N TYR A 9 -5.69 16.85 -8.06
CA TYR A 9 -4.37 16.26 -7.99
C TYR A 9 -3.53 16.99 -6.94
N PRO A 10 -2.74 16.26 -6.13
CA PRO A 10 -2.43 14.84 -6.24
C PRO A 10 -3.51 13.91 -5.64
N VAL A 11 -3.91 12.89 -6.39
CA VAL A 11 -4.75 11.80 -5.87
C VAL A 11 -3.89 10.94 -4.94
N LYS A 12 -4.29 10.84 -3.67
CA LYS A 12 -3.70 9.92 -2.68
C LYS A 12 -4.74 8.86 -2.31
N LYS A 13 -4.38 7.57 -2.40
CA LYS A 13 -5.20 6.47 -1.90
C LYS A 13 -4.37 5.62 -0.95
N TYR A 14 -4.86 5.41 0.26
CA TYR A 14 -4.19 4.57 1.26
C TYR A 14 -4.61 3.11 1.12
N GLY A 15 -3.62 2.23 1.01
CA GLY A 15 -3.81 0.80 0.86
C GLY A 15 -4.18 0.12 2.18
N LEU A 16 -4.71 -1.10 2.05
CA LEU A 16 -5.05 -1.92 3.20
C LEU A 16 -3.84 -2.28 4.07
N VAL A 17 -2.63 -2.38 3.51
CA VAL A 17 -1.42 -2.67 4.30
C VAL A 17 -1.05 -1.48 5.19
N ALA A 18 -1.09 -0.25 4.66
CA ALA A 18 -0.90 0.96 5.46
C ALA A 18 -1.92 1.06 6.61
N GLN A 19 -3.21 0.88 6.31
CA GLN A 19 -4.28 0.89 7.32
C GLN A 19 -4.09 -0.20 8.38
N ALA A 20 -3.83 -1.44 7.95
CA ALA A 20 -3.60 -2.59 8.82
C ALA A 20 -2.35 -2.43 9.71
N SER A 21 -1.44 -1.54 9.35
CA SER A 21 -0.19 -1.31 10.08
C SER A 21 -0.20 0.01 10.86
N GLY A 22 -1.33 0.74 10.86
CA GLY A 22 -1.45 2.03 11.53
C GLY A 22 -0.51 3.10 10.97
N ILE A 23 -0.19 3.03 9.67
CA ILE A 23 0.76 3.94 9.04
C ILE A 23 0.04 5.23 8.67
N ASP A 24 0.40 6.30 9.37
CA ASP A 24 0.07 7.68 9.03
C ASP A 24 1.37 8.41 8.67
N ALA A 25 1.74 8.35 7.39
CA ALA A 25 2.97 8.91 6.86
C ALA A 25 2.73 9.55 5.48
N ASP A 26 3.60 10.47 5.07
CA ASP A 26 3.49 11.17 3.78
C ASP A 26 4.75 11.07 2.92
N ALA A 27 5.63 10.09 3.19
CA ALA A 27 6.85 9.88 2.43
C ALA A 27 6.60 9.00 1.19
N TRP A 28 6.44 9.65 0.02
CA TRP A 28 6.13 8.98 -1.24
C TRP A 28 7.37 8.71 -2.10
N MET A 29 7.56 7.45 -2.49
CA MET A 29 8.70 6.96 -3.26
C MET A 29 8.33 6.60 -4.70
N THR A 30 9.29 6.72 -5.63
CA THR A 30 9.08 6.40 -7.06
C THR A 30 8.94 4.89 -7.29
N PRO A 31 8.31 4.44 -8.40
CA PRO A 31 8.13 3.01 -8.67
C PRO A 31 9.43 2.22 -8.68
N ARG A 32 10.51 2.81 -9.21
CA ARG A 32 11.81 2.13 -9.33
C ARG A 32 12.40 1.82 -7.95
N PHE A 33 12.44 2.80 -7.06
CA PHE A 33 12.96 2.58 -5.71
C PHE A 33 12.02 1.67 -4.89
N ALA A 34 10.70 1.79 -5.07
CA ALA A 34 9.74 0.86 -4.46
C ALA A 34 9.97 -0.60 -4.87
N ALA A 35 10.19 -0.83 -6.17
CA ALA A 35 10.47 -2.15 -6.70
C ALA A 35 11.77 -2.75 -6.13
N MET A 36 12.83 -1.95 -6.06
CA MET A 36 14.11 -2.37 -5.47
C MET A 36 13.98 -2.65 -3.97
N LEU A 37 13.28 -1.80 -3.22
CA LEU A 37 13.11 -1.99 -1.77
C LEU A 37 12.36 -3.28 -1.44
N VAL A 38 11.32 -3.61 -2.22
CA VAL A 38 10.49 -4.79 -1.99
C VAL A 38 11.04 -6.05 -2.67
N GLY A 39 11.96 -5.91 -3.61
CA GLY A 39 12.49 -7.03 -4.40
C GLY A 39 11.49 -7.56 -5.44
N VAL A 40 10.59 -6.73 -5.97
CA VAL A 40 9.58 -7.15 -6.96
C VAL A 40 9.57 -6.26 -8.20
N ASN A 41 9.03 -6.77 -9.30
CA ASN A 41 8.83 -5.98 -10.52
C ASN A 41 7.81 -4.84 -10.30
N PRO A 42 8.02 -3.62 -10.87
CA PRO A 42 7.06 -2.51 -10.81
C PRO A 42 5.62 -2.87 -11.23
N THR A 43 5.44 -3.77 -12.19
CA THR A 43 4.12 -4.27 -12.60
C THR A 43 3.37 -4.94 -11.45
N ARG A 44 4.11 -5.63 -10.56
CA ARG A 44 3.53 -6.28 -9.38
C ARG A 44 3.05 -5.24 -8.36
N LEU A 45 3.83 -4.19 -8.10
CA LEU A 45 3.42 -3.07 -7.25
C LEU A 45 2.19 -2.35 -7.80
N ASN A 46 2.16 -2.10 -9.12
CA ASN A 46 1.00 -1.53 -9.79
C ASN A 46 -0.25 -2.39 -9.60
N ARG A 47 -0.12 -3.71 -9.76
CA ARG A 47 -1.23 -4.66 -9.55
C ARG A 47 -1.71 -4.63 -8.11
N TRP A 48 -0.82 -4.62 -7.12
CA TRP A 48 -1.21 -4.57 -5.70
C TRP A 48 -1.90 -3.26 -5.33
N ALA A 49 -1.41 -2.12 -5.84
CA ALA A 49 -2.09 -0.84 -5.67
C ALA A 49 -3.45 -0.79 -6.38
N ALA A 50 -3.57 -1.38 -7.57
CA ALA A 50 -4.82 -1.43 -8.32
C ALA A 50 -5.93 -2.21 -7.58
N VAL A 51 -5.56 -3.22 -6.78
CA VAL A 51 -6.51 -3.97 -5.94
C VAL A 51 -6.62 -3.42 -4.51
N GLY A 52 -6.07 -2.22 -4.25
CA GLY A 52 -6.18 -1.53 -2.96
C GLY A 52 -5.30 -2.07 -1.84
N LEU A 53 -4.35 -2.96 -2.11
CA LEU A 53 -3.45 -3.49 -1.07
C LEU A 53 -2.35 -2.51 -0.70
N LEU A 54 -1.83 -1.76 -1.68
CA LEU A 54 -0.81 -0.73 -1.47
C LEU A 54 -1.37 0.66 -1.67
N SER A 55 -0.84 1.60 -0.89
CA SER A 55 -1.07 3.01 -1.06
C SER A 55 -0.41 3.51 -2.33
N TYR A 56 -1.06 4.47 -2.99
CA TYR A 56 -0.44 5.18 -4.09
C TYR A 56 -0.79 6.67 -4.09
N GLN A 57 0.15 7.46 -4.60
CA GLN A 57 -0.05 8.85 -4.97
C GLN A 57 0.16 9.02 -6.48
N GLN A 58 -0.71 9.79 -7.13
CA GLN A 58 -0.53 10.20 -8.52
C GLN A 58 -0.63 11.72 -8.60
N ARG A 59 0.40 12.37 -9.16
CA ARG A 59 0.51 13.84 -9.18
C ARG A 59 -0.24 14.54 -10.32
N ARG A 60 -0.55 13.81 -11.38
CA ARG A 60 -1.32 14.28 -12.54
C ARG A 60 -1.87 13.07 -13.30
N PRO A 61 -2.92 13.21 -14.13
CA PRO A 61 -3.44 12.10 -14.92
C PRO A 61 -2.32 11.42 -15.72
N GLY A 62 -2.27 10.09 -15.71
CA GLY A 62 -1.29 9.29 -16.44
C GLY A 62 0.15 9.31 -15.90
N ALA A 63 0.48 10.12 -14.88
CA ALA A 63 1.81 10.07 -14.29
C ALA A 63 2.07 8.77 -13.53
N HIS A 64 3.35 8.41 -13.38
CA HIS A 64 3.74 7.26 -12.58
C HIS A 64 3.23 7.37 -11.15
N ARG A 65 2.66 6.27 -10.65
CA ARG A 65 2.26 6.12 -9.25
C ARG A 65 3.49 6.18 -8.36
N ARG A 66 3.39 6.88 -7.25
CA ARG A 66 4.34 6.83 -6.14
C ARG A 66 3.74 5.99 -5.03
N TYR A 67 4.58 5.38 -4.21
CA TYR A 67 4.17 4.42 -3.18
C TYR A 67 4.67 4.88 -1.82
N LEU A 68 3.91 4.59 -0.77
CA LEU A 68 4.23 5.04 0.57
C LEU A 68 5.42 4.25 1.13
N ARG A 69 6.49 4.94 1.53
CA ARG A 69 7.76 4.32 1.91
C ARG A 69 7.63 3.41 3.13
N GLU A 70 6.96 3.89 4.17
CA GLU A 70 6.79 3.18 5.44
C GLU A 70 5.98 1.90 5.23
N GLU A 71 4.95 1.95 4.38
CA GLU A 71 4.18 0.77 3.99
C GLU A 71 5.05 -0.24 3.25
N LEU A 72 5.93 0.21 2.35
CA LEU A 72 6.82 -0.69 1.61
C LEU A 72 7.87 -1.36 2.50
N LEU A 73 8.32 -0.71 3.58
CA LEU A 73 9.20 -1.34 4.59
C LEU A 73 8.50 -2.49 5.32
N VAL A 74 7.22 -2.32 5.65
CA VAL A 74 6.42 -3.42 6.20
C VAL A 74 6.29 -4.54 5.17
N VAL A 75 5.96 -4.19 3.93
CA VAL A 75 5.78 -5.17 2.84
C VAL A 75 7.06 -5.96 2.57
N SER A 76 8.22 -5.32 2.54
CA SER A 76 9.51 -6.02 2.33
C SER A 76 9.78 -7.05 3.43
N GLY A 77 9.30 -6.81 4.65
CA GLY A 77 9.42 -7.76 5.77
C GLY A 77 8.43 -8.94 5.71
N LEU A 78 7.49 -8.98 4.75
CA LEU A 78 6.53 -10.09 4.59
C LEU A 78 7.05 -11.24 3.70
N GLY A 79 8.25 -11.09 3.13
CA GLY A 79 8.96 -12.17 2.44
C GLY A 79 9.28 -13.34 3.38
N VAL A 80 9.56 -14.50 2.81
CA VAL A 80 9.92 -15.72 3.56
C VAL A 80 11.22 -16.26 2.96
N ASP A 81 12.19 -16.63 3.81
CA ASP A 81 13.45 -17.28 3.39
C ASP A 81 14.22 -16.55 2.26
N GLY A 82 14.16 -15.21 2.25
CA GLY A 82 14.81 -14.38 1.25
C GLY A 82 13.99 -14.16 -0.03
N ASP A 83 12.84 -14.80 -0.17
CA ASP A 83 11.94 -14.58 -1.30
C ASP A 83 11.13 -13.27 -1.15
N PRO A 84 10.89 -12.55 -2.26
CA PRO A 84 10.05 -11.37 -2.24
C PRO A 84 8.60 -11.69 -1.81
N PRO A 85 7.91 -10.74 -1.15
CA PRO A 85 6.55 -10.95 -0.69
C PRO A 85 5.60 -11.25 -1.84
N THR A 86 4.63 -12.13 -1.57
CA THR A 86 3.54 -12.47 -2.50
C THR A 86 2.27 -11.71 -2.14
N ILE A 87 1.33 -11.61 -3.07
CA ILE A 87 0.01 -11.02 -2.79
C ILE A 87 -0.71 -11.73 -1.62
N TYR A 88 -0.47 -13.03 -1.44
CA TYR A 88 -1.02 -13.80 -0.33
C TYR A 88 -0.43 -13.39 1.01
N ALA A 89 0.87 -13.09 1.07
CA ALA A 89 1.52 -12.59 2.27
C ALA A 89 0.92 -11.24 2.71
N LEU A 90 0.70 -10.31 1.77
CA LEU A 90 0.04 -9.03 2.04
C LEU A 90 -1.39 -9.24 2.57
N ARG A 91 -2.19 -10.08 1.91
CA ARG A 91 -3.56 -10.38 2.36
C ARG A 91 -3.59 -11.06 3.74
N ARG A 92 -2.64 -11.95 4.01
CA ARG A 92 -2.50 -12.62 5.32
C ARG A 92 -2.18 -11.60 6.41
N HIS A 93 -1.28 -10.64 6.13
CA HIS A 93 -0.96 -9.53 7.03
C HIS A 93 -2.21 -8.71 7.37
N VAL A 94 -2.91 -8.21 6.35
CA VAL A 94 -4.14 -7.42 6.53
C VAL A 94 -5.18 -8.16 7.39
N ARG A 95 -5.42 -9.45 7.12
CA ARG A 95 -6.37 -10.27 7.89
C ARG A 95 -5.92 -10.47 9.35
N ARG A 96 -4.62 -10.57 9.61
CA ARG A 96 -4.09 -10.77 10.96
C ARG A 96 -4.20 -9.48 11.79
N SER A 97 -3.93 -8.33 11.19
CA SER A 97 -4.06 -7.04 11.86
C SER A 97 -5.51 -6.70 12.20
N GLY A 98 -6.47 -7.01 11.31
CA GLY A 98 -7.89 -6.80 11.58
C GLY A 98 -8.42 -7.56 12.79
N ARG A 99 -7.80 -8.70 13.16
CA ARG A 99 -8.16 -9.46 14.38
C ARG A 99 -7.61 -8.84 15.67
N ARG A 100 -6.59 -8.00 15.60
CA ARG A 100 -6.04 -7.30 16.78
C ARG A 100 -6.80 -6.01 17.12
N GLY A 101 -7.50 -5.41 16.16
CA GLY A 101 -8.24 -4.16 16.35
C GLY A 101 -9.68 -4.29 16.90
N GLY A 102 -10.19 -5.51 17.12
CA GLY A 102 -11.58 -5.75 17.55
C GLY A 102 -11.78 -6.15 19.02
N GLY A 103 -10.79 -5.90 19.89
CA GLY A 103 -10.77 -6.42 21.26
C GLY A 103 -10.42 -5.39 22.34
N GLY A 104 -10.96 -4.17 22.24
CA GLY A 104 -10.68 -3.10 23.19
C GLY A 104 -11.87 -2.20 23.46
N GLU A 105 -12.91 -2.73 24.11
CA GLU A 105 -13.73 -2.05 25.13
C GLU A 105 -14.83 -3.03 25.61
N VAL A 106 -14.57 -3.72 26.72
CA VAL A 106 -15.63 -4.19 27.61
C VAL A 106 -15.29 -3.59 28.96
N GLY A 107 -16.04 -2.56 29.32
CA GLY A 107 -15.89 -1.83 30.57
C GLY A 107 -16.06 -2.75 31.79
N ARG A 108 -15.31 -2.40 32.83
CA ARG A 108 -15.71 -2.52 34.22
C ARG A 108 -15.24 -1.28 34.96
#